data_AF-A0A3D1FWX5-F1
#
_entry.id   AF-A0A3D1FWX5-F1
#
_cell.length_a   1.000
_cell.length_b   1.000
_cell.length_c   1.000
_cell.angle_alpha   90.00
_cell.angle_beta   90.00
_cell.angle_gamma   90.00
#
_symmetry.space_group_name_H-M   'P 1'
#
loop_
_entity.id
_entity.type
_entity.pdbx_description
1 polymer ?
#
loop_
_entity_poly.entity_id
_entity_poly.type
_entity_poly.pdbx_seq_one_letter_code
_entity_poly.pdbx_strand_id
1 'polypeptide(L)'
;MEMELPKITQPIQAEFELPLSKSMANRGLLLAAIFPEITLTGISTAKDSVLLRETLDAYAHGEVHVGAGGTTLRFATAYWATREGSSITLGGTTELNQRPIAPLVDALNALGAEITYANTRAQAPLHIKGHQLQGGSLHLGHVKSSQFVTALMLIAPTMRDGLRLEWDSVVSQPYLVMTAALLRSAGIPVTLTKYGVSIPHVEAVDPVQLVIERDWSAVAFWCEALALSVGGSLTLPGFVDPSNQGDSKVVHYFEPLGIGHKFTEKGLVLSKKSVLTPGHLHYNLQGEPDLAQPLIMTLLLKKIPFEVHGLETLRGKECDRIAAIAEVADALGIELETGEAHIKCSHYPDRFAPISRPLQTHNDHRVAMSLAPLAFQFPITLLHPSVVEKSYPDFWQHWAQLV
;
A
#
# COMPACT_ATOMS: atom_id res chain seq x y z
N MET A 1 -18.66 -12.93 -9.60
CA MET A 1 -18.38 -14.08 -8.72
C MET A 1 -18.65 -13.61 -7.30
N GLU A 2 -19.43 -14.37 -6.56
CA GLU A 2 -19.82 -14.06 -5.18
C GLU A 2 -19.18 -15.09 -4.24
N MET A 3 -18.97 -14.72 -2.98
CA MET A 3 -18.48 -15.60 -1.93
C MET A 3 -19.33 -15.41 -0.68
N GLU A 4 -19.92 -16.48 -0.19
CA GLU A 4 -20.64 -16.50 1.08
C GLU A 4 -19.67 -16.78 2.22
N LEU A 5 -19.73 -15.96 3.27
CA LEU A 5 -18.99 -16.17 4.51
C LEU A 5 -20.01 -16.40 5.63
N PRO A 6 -20.09 -17.62 6.20
CA PRO A 6 -21.00 -17.89 7.30
C PRO A 6 -20.56 -17.11 8.54
N LYS A 7 -21.49 -16.94 9.49
CA LYS A 7 -21.16 -16.31 10.77
C LYS A 7 -20.14 -17.16 11.54
N ILE A 8 -19.01 -16.56 11.90
CA ILE A 8 -17.93 -17.22 12.64
C ILE A 8 -18.12 -16.97 14.14
N THR A 9 -18.16 -18.05 14.93
CA THR A 9 -18.39 -18.00 16.39
C THR A 9 -17.23 -18.58 17.20
N GLN A 10 -16.27 -19.22 16.55
CA GLN A 10 -15.15 -19.87 17.22
C GLN A 10 -13.95 -18.93 17.41
N PRO A 11 -13.09 -19.20 18.42
CA PRO A 11 -11.86 -18.45 18.59
C PRO A 11 -10.88 -18.71 17.44
N ILE A 12 -10.06 -17.70 17.13
CA ILE A 12 -9.01 -17.82 16.12
C ILE A 12 -7.80 -18.54 16.72
N GLN A 13 -7.33 -19.61 16.07
CA GLN A 13 -6.05 -20.23 16.40
C GLN A 13 -5.38 -20.67 15.11
N ALA A 14 -4.45 -19.87 14.60
CA ALA A 14 -3.78 -20.14 13.33
C ALA A 14 -2.30 -19.72 13.34
N GLU A 15 -1.54 -20.32 12.43
CA GLU A 15 -0.14 -19.99 12.16
C GLU A 15 0.07 -20.05 10.64
N PHE A 16 0.41 -18.93 10.02
CA PHE A 16 0.67 -18.87 8.58
C PHE A 16 1.53 -17.67 8.21
N GLU A 17 2.25 -17.78 7.09
CA GLU A 17 3.11 -16.73 6.58
C GLU A 17 2.32 -15.71 5.75
N LEU A 18 2.46 -14.43 6.07
CA LEU A 18 1.94 -13.35 5.22
C LEU A 18 2.77 -13.22 3.94
N PRO A 19 2.23 -12.64 2.86
CA PRO A 19 3.01 -12.36 1.66
C PRO A 19 4.15 -11.39 1.97
N LEU A 20 5.14 -11.38 1.09
CA LEU A 20 6.17 -10.34 1.09
C LEU A 20 5.55 -8.97 0.83
N SER A 21 6.13 -7.93 1.43
CA SER A 21 5.69 -6.55 1.26
C SER A 21 5.78 -6.15 -0.20
N LYS A 22 4.61 -5.92 -0.84
CA LYS A 22 4.53 -5.42 -2.21
C LYS A 22 5.32 -4.12 -2.38
N SER A 23 5.24 -3.24 -1.39
CA SER A 23 5.92 -1.94 -1.41
C SER A 23 7.44 -2.08 -1.43
N MET A 24 8.01 -2.99 -0.65
CA MET A 24 9.45 -3.26 -0.66
C MET A 24 9.87 -4.04 -1.91
N ALA A 25 9.11 -5.08 -2.27
CA ALA A 25 9.38 -5.91 -3.43
C ALA A 25 9.44 -5.08 -4.72
N ASN A 26 8.48 -4.18 -4.95
CA ASN A 26 8.47 -3.34 -6.16
C ASN A 26 9.64 -2.36 -6.24
N ARG A 27 10.12 -1.85 -5.09
CA ARG A 27 11.32 -1.01 -5.02
C ARG A 27 12.56 -1.84 -5.33
N GLY A 28 12.68 -3.01 -4.71
CA GLY A 28 13.77 -3.95 -4.96
C GLY A 28 13.84 -4.41 -6.41
N LEU A 29 12.70 -4.74 -7.03
CA LEU A 29 12.62 -5.15 -8.44
C LEU A 29 13.13 -4.06 -9.38
N LEU A 30 12.73 -2.81 -9.16
CA LEU A 30 13.24 -1.70 -9.96
C LEU A 30 14.75 -1.53 -9.75
N LEU A 31 15.24 -1.57 -8.51
CA LEU A 31 16.68 -1.47 -8.22
C LEU A 31 17.47 -2.60 -8.89
N ALA A 32 17.00 -3.84 -8.83
CA ALA A 32 17.61 -4.99 -9.48
C ALA A 32 17.60 -4.88 -11.02
N ALA A 33 16.56 -4.25 -11.59
CA ALA A 33 16.50 -3.98 -13.03
C ALA A 33 17.46 -2.84 -13.46
N ILE A 34 17.84 -1.95 -12.54
CA ILE A 34 18.85 -0.91 -12.80
C ILE A 34 20.26 -1.44 -12.57
N PHE A 35 20.47 -2.16 -11.47
CA PHE A 35 21.75 -2.67 -11.00
C PHE A 35 21.66 -4.19 -10.87
N PRO A 36 22.16 -4.95 -11.87
CA PRO A 36 22.10 -6.42 -11.86
C PRO A 36 22.78 -7.10 -10.67
N GLU A 37 23.69 -6.40 -9.98
CA GLU A 37 24.37 -6.83 -8.77
C GLU A 37 23.43 -6.93 -7.55
N ILE A 38 22.26 -6.31 -7.63
CA ILE A 38 21.22 -6.35 -6.58
C ILE A 38 20.31 -7.57 -6.81
N THR A 39 20.23 -8.43 -5.80
CA THR A 39 19.26 -9.54 -5.75
C THR A 39 18.30 -9.36 -4.59
N LEU A 40 17.17 -10.09 -4.59
CA LEU A 40 16.17 -10.04 -3.51
C LEU A 40 16.10 -11.38 -2.79
N THR A 41 15.86 -11.38 -1.46
CA THR A 41 15.67 -12.62 -0.68
C THR A 41 14.43 -13.42 -1.09
N GLY A 42 13.47 -12.77 -1.74
CA GLY A 42 12.25 -13.41 -2.21
C GLY A 42 11.53 -12.56 -3.24
N ILE A 43 10.62 -13.21 -3.95
CA ILE A 43 9.80 -12.61 -5.00
C ILE A 43 8.37 -12.56 -4.47
N SER A 44 7.79 -11.37 -4.43
CA SER A 44 6.37 -11.19 -4.11
C SER A 44 5.50 -11.84 -5.18
N THR A 45 4.54 -12.67 -4.76
CA THR A 45 3.53 -13.30 -5.62
C THR A 45 2.34 -12.38 -5.89
N ALA A 46 2.31 -11.18 -5.30
CA ALA A 46 1.28 -10.18 -5.58
C ALA A 46 1.24 -9.84 -7.07
N LYS A 47 0.04 -9.77 -7.65
CA LYS A 47 -0.15 -9.50 -9.10
C LYS A 47 0.54 -8.22 -9.55
N ASP A 48 0.52 -7.17 -8.72
CA ASP A 48 1.22 -5.90 -8.99
C ASP A 48 2.75 -6.08 -9.11
N SER A 49 3.36 -6.96 -8.30
CA SER A 49 4.81 -7.21 -8.31
C SER A 49 5.23 -8.07 -9.50
N VAL A 50 4.45 -9.11 -9.82
CA VAL A 50 4.66 -9.95 -11.01
C VAL A 50 4.61 -9.10 -12.27
N LEU A 51 3.58 -8.26 -12.39
CA LEU A 51 3.37 -7.40 -13.55
C LEU A 51 4.43 -6.32 -13.68
N LEU A 52 4.95 -5.80 -12.55
CA LEU A 52 6.09 -4.88 -12.60
C LEU A 52 7.34 -5.56 -13.17
N ARG A 53 7.67 -6.77 -12.74
CA ARG A 53 8.82 -7.49 -13.30
C ARG A 53 8.66 -7.69 -14.81
N GLU A 54 7.50 -8.18 -15.25
CA GLU A 54 7.20 -8.34 -16.69
C GLU A 54 7.32 -7.03 -17.47
N THR A 55 6.92 -5.91 -16.86
CA THR A 55 6.99 -4.56 -17.45
C THR A 55 8.44 -4.06 -17.57
N LEU A 56 9.31 -4.41 -16.62
CA LEU A 56 10.72 -4.01 -16.61
C LEU A 56 11.55 -4.85 -17.61
N ASP A 57 11.16 -6.11 -17.80
CA ASP A 57 11.77 -7.06 -18.73
C ASP A 57 11.22 -6.94 -20.18
N ALA A 58 10.21 -6.08 -20.39
CA ALA A 58 9.53 -5.94 -21.67
C ALA A 58 10.46 -5.44 -22.79
N TYR A 59 10.09 -5.70 -24.04
CA TYR A 59 10.85 -5.25 -25.21
C TYR A 59 10.88 -3.71 -25.27
N ALA A 60 12.06 -3.14 -25.52
CA ALA A 60 12.32 -1.70 -25.43
C ALA A 60 11.64 -0.84 -26.52
N HIS A 61 10.85 -1.46 -27.41
CA HIS A 61 10.14 -0.78 -28.49
C HIS A 61 8.71 -1.31 -28.64
N GLY A 62 7.70 -0.47 -28.36
CA GLY A 62 6.30 -0.84 -28.56
C GLY A 62 5.39 -0.53 -27.37
N GLU A 63 4.28 -1.26 -27.26
CA GLU A 63 3.29 -1.05 -26.21
C GLU A 63 3.59 -1.91 -24.98
N VAL A 64 3.57 -1.28 -23.80
CA VAL A 64 3.79 -1.94 -22.51
C VAL A 64 2.58 -1.69 -21.61
N HIS A 65 1.95 -2.78 -21.16
CA HIS A 65 0.70 -2.73 -20.40
C HIS A 65 0.89 -3.16 -18.94
N VAL A 66 0.59 -2.26 -18.00
CA VAL A 66 0.83 -2.46 -16.55
C VAL A 66 -0.42 -2.85 -15.75
N GLY A 67 -1.50 -3.25 -16.43
CA GLY A 67 -2.73 -3.70 -15.77
C GLY A 67 -3.35 -2.61 -14.90
N ALA A 68 -3.70 -2.94 -13.65
CA ALA A 68 -4.32 -2.02 -12.68
C ALA A 68 -3.35 -1.55 -11.56
N GLY A 69 -2.05 -1.75 -11.77
CA GLY A 69 -1.00 -1.47 -10.79
C GLY A 69 -0.59 0.00 -10.75
N GLY A 70 -1.11 0.76 -9.77
CA GLY A 70 -0.78 2.18 -9.58
C GLY A 70 0.71 2.44 -9.32
N THR A 71 1.34 1.58 -8.52
CA THR A 71 2.78 1.62 -8.26
C THR A 71 3.56 1.23 -9.52
N THR A 72 3.09 0.18 -10.21
CA THR A 72 3.71 -0.34 -11.44
C THR A 72 3.79 0.73 -12.53
N LEU A 73 2.69 1.44 -12.82
CA LEU A 73 2.68 2.53 -13.81
C LEU A 73 3.73 3.60 -13.51
N ARG A 74 3.76 4.09 -12.27
CA ARG A 74 4.64 5.19 -11.84
C ARG A 74 6.10 4.79 -11.85
N PHE A 75 6.41 3.59 -11.35
CA PHE A 75 7.77 3.06 -11.31
C PHE A 75 8.29 2.74 -12.71
N ALA A 76 7.45 2.12 -13.55
CA ALA A 76 7.79 1.85 -14.94
C ALA A 76 7.99 3.13 -15.74
N THR A 77 7.20 4.18 -15.50
CA THR A 77 7.36 5.48 -16.15
C THR A 77 8.75 6.06 -15.88
N ALA A 78 9.16 6.09 -14.60
CA ALA A 78 10.49 6.57 -14.21
C ALA A 78 11.61 5.67 -14.76
N TYR A 79 11.46 4.34 -14.66
CA TYR A 79 12.44 3.38 -15.17
C TYR A 79 12.69 3.57 -16.67
N TRP A 80 11.62 3.48 -17.48
CA TRP A 80 11.73 3.58 -18.94
C TRP A 80 12.25 4.93 -19.41
N ALA A 81 11.96 6.02 -18.69
CA ALA A 81 12.55 7.33 -18.98
C ALA A 81 14.10 7.33 -18.92
N THR A 82 14.70 6.44 -18.14
CA THR A 82 16.16 6.32 -18.01
C THR A 82 16.80 5.28 -18.94
N ARG A 83 16.01 4.48 -19.67
CA ARG A 83 16.51 3.36 -20.47
C ARG A 83 16.95 3.83 -21.85
N GLU A 84 18.25 4.06 -22.01
CA GLU A 84 18.82 4.57 -23.27
C GLU A 84 18.42 3.73 -24.49
N GLY A 85 17.92 4.42 -25.51
CA GLY A 85 17.48 3.83 -26.76
C GLY A 85 16.06 3.27 -26.75
N SER A 86 15.38 3.22 -25.59
CA SER A 86 14.00 2.74 -25.53
C SER A 86 13.01 3.76 -26.10
N SER A 87 11.93 3.26 -26.69
CA SER A 87 10.82 4.08 -27.20
C SER A 87 9.52 3.30 -27.06
N ILE A 88 8.75 3.59 -26.01
CA ILE A 88 7.56 2.79 -25.66
C ILE A 88 6.30 3.64 -25.50
N THR A 89 5.15 2.98 -25.59
CA THR A 89 3.85 3.48 -25.14
C THR A 89 3.44 2.71 -23.88
N LEU A 90 3.46 3.37 -22.73
CA LEU A 90 3.19 2.77 -21.43
C LEU A 90 1.78 3.13 -20.95
N GLY A 91 0.93 2.13 -20.68
CA GLY A 91 -0.42 2.34 -20.15
C GLY A 91 -0.93 1.15 -19.36
N GLY A 92 -2.15 1.24 -18.83
CA GLY A 92 -2.84 0.13 -18.17
C GLY A 92 -4.34 0.15 -18.46
N THR A 93 -5.14 -0.33 -17.50
CA THR A 93 -6.61 -0.29 -17.63
C THR A 93 -7.13 1.14 -17.76
N THR A 94 -8.36 1.28 -18.27
CA THR A 94 -9.04 2.57 -18.42
C THR A 94 -9.05 3.38 -17.11
N GLU A 95 -9.37 2.72 -16.00
CA GLU A 95 -9.44 3.35 -14.67
C GLU A 95 -8.04 3.72 -14.17
N LEU A 96 -7.04 2.88 -14.42
CA LEU A 96 -5.66 3.18 -14.03
C LEU A 96 -5.13 4.40 -14.78
N ASN A 97 -5.42 4.50 -16.08
CA ASN A 97 -4.96 5.57 -16.94
C ASN A 97 -5.47 6.95 -16.50
N GLN A 98 -6.64 7.01 -15.87
CA GLN A 98 -7.26 8.22 -15.34
C GLN A 98 -6.67 8.67 -13.99
N ARG A 99 -5.88 7.82 -13.32
CA ARG A 99 -5.30 8.17 -12.01
C ARG A 99 -4.19 9.22 -12.15
N PRO A 100 -3.95 10.03 -11.10
CA PRO A 100 -2.93 11.08 -11.14
C PRO A 100 -1.53 10.54 -11.49
N ILE A 101 -0.96 11.09 -12.57
CA ILE A 101 0.39 10.81 -13.07
C ILE A 101 1.16 12.07 -13.49
N ALA A 102 0.45 13.15 -13.85
CA ALA A 102 1.05 14.38 -14.36
C ALA A 102 2.19 14.96 -13.50
N PRO A 103 2.08 15.04 -12.16
CA PRO A 103 3.17 15.58 -11.35
C PRO A 103 4.48 14.79 -11.48
N LEU A 104 4.41 13.48 -11.73
CA LEU A 104 5.60 12.68 -11.99
C LEU A 104 6.17 12.96 -13.39
N VAL A 105 5.31 13.06 -14.41
CA VAL A 105 5.73 13.37 -15.78
C VAL A 105 6.40 14.74 -15.84
N ASP A 106 5.79 15.75 -15.22
CA ASP A 106 6.33 17.11 -15.16
C ASP A 106 7.71 17.13 -14.47
N ALA A 107 7.85 16.41 -13.35
CA ALA A 107 9.12 16.30 -12.64
C ALA A 107 10.19 15.56 -13.46
N LEU A 108 9.84 14.44 -14.12
CA LEU A 108 10.78 13.70 -14.97
C LEU A 108 11.25 14.54 -16.15
N ASN A 109 10.33 15.23 -16.84
CA ASN A 109 10.68 16.12 -17.96
C ASN A 109 11.53 17.30 -17.48
N ALA A 110 11.27 17.86 -16.29
CA ALA A 110 12.12 18.89 -15.69
C ALA A 110 13.55 18.40 -15.37
N LEU A 111 13.71 17.10 -15.11
CA LEU A 111 15.00 16.44 -14.89
C LEU A 111 15.65 15.93 -16.19
N GLY A 112 15.04 16.26 -17.33
CA GLY A 112 15.56 16.01 -18.67
C GLY A 112 14.91 14.87 -19.42
N ALA A 113 13.85 14.21 -18.93
CA ALA A 113 13.19 13.14 -19.67
C ALA A 113 12.42 13.63 -20.91
N GLU A 114 12.17 12.71 -21.85
CA GLU A 114 11.29 12.94 -23.01
C GLU A 114 10.02 12.08 -22.88
N ILE A 115 9.01 12.64 -22.21
CA ILE A 115 7.72 11.98 -21.97
C ILE A 115 6.57 12.85 -22.49
N THR A 116 5.69 12.27 -23.30
CA THR A 116 4.45 12.91 -23.77
C THR A 116 3.22 12.04 -23.49
N TYR A 117 2.03 12.66 -23.47
CA TYR A 117 0.77 11.93 -23.32
C TYR A 117 0.32 11.41 -24.68
N ALA A 118 -0.05 10.13 -24.76
CA ALA A 118 -0.48 9.52 -26.02
C ALA A 118 -1.83 10.05 -26.50
N ASN A 119 -2.79 10.14 -25.57
CA ASN A 119 -4.18 10.46 -25.89
C ASN A 119 -4.68 11.70 -25.15
N THR A 120 -4.74 11.63 -23.82
CA THR A 120 -5.34 12.67 -22.98
C THR A 120 -4.27 13.31 -22.10
N ARG A 121 -4.19 14.64 -22.10
CA ARG A 121 -3.26 15.38 -21.24
C ARG A 121 -3.45 14.96 -19.77
N ALA A 122 -2.35 14.81 -19.05
CA ALA A 122 -2.31 14.45 -17.63
C ALA A 122 -2.77 13.02 -17.29
N GLN A 123 -2.99 12.16 -18.28
CA GLN A 123 -3.42 10.77 -18.13
C GLN A 123 -2.52 9.84 -18.96
N ALA A 124 -2.35 8.61 -18.51
CA ALA A 124 -1.74 7.58 -19.35
C ALA A 124 -2.73 7.15 -20.47
N PRO A 125 -2.30 6.45 -21.54
CA PRO A 125 -0.95 6.01 -21.85
C PRO A 125 0.05 7.14 -22.11
N LEU A 126 1.33 6.86 -21.86
CA LEU A 126 2.45 7.78 -22.02
C LEU A 126 3.36 7.29 -23.15
N HIS A 127 3.80 8.19 -24.03
CA HIS A 127 4.93 7.92 -24.90
C HIS A 127 6.22 8.31 -24.19
N ILE A 128 7.16 7.38 -24.10
CA ILE A 128 8.42 7.55 -23.36
C ILE A 128 9.56 7.22 -24.30
N LYS A 129 10.47 8.18 -24.51
CA LYS A 129 11.78 7.91 -25.11
C LYS A 129 12.83 7.93 -24.02
N GLY A 130 13.47 6.80 -23.79
CA GLY A 130 14.41 6.65 -22.71
C GLY A 130 15.84 7.05 -23.10
N HIS A 131 16.50 7.75 -22.19
CA HIS A 131 17.90 8.13 -22.29
C HIS A 131 18.46 8.43 -20.91
N GLN A 132 19.78 8.58 -20.80
CA GLN A 132 20.37 9.01 -19.54
C GLN A 132 19.88 10.43 -19.20
N LEU A 133 19.28 10.57 -18.01
CA LEU A 133 18.73 11.85 -17.54
C LEU A 133 19.83 12.74 -16.94
N GLN A 134 19.62 14.05 -17.01
CA GLN A 134 20.52 15.01 -16.40
C GLN A 134 20.45 14.95 -14.88
N GLY A 135 19.24 14.97 -14.32
CA GLY A 135 19.04 15.06 -12.87
C GLY A 135 19.19 16.49 -12.34
N GLY A 136 19.78 16.64 -11.16
CA GLY A 136 20.01 17.93 -10.52
C GLY A 136 19.01 18.27 -9.40
N SER A 137 18.63 19.55 -9.28
CA SER A 137 17.80 20.05 -8.17
C SER A 137 16.38 20.40 -8.62
N LEU A 138 15.36 19.98 -7.84
CA LEU A 138 13.96 20.27 -8.12
C LEU A 138 13.15 20.48 -6.83
N HIS A 139 12.31 21.53 -6.79
CA HIS A 139 11.34 21.75 -5.71
C HIS A 139 9.94 21.32 -6.16
N LEU A 140 9.27 20.48 -5.36
CA LEU A 140 8.01 19.80 -5.70
C LEU A 140 6.77 20.40 -5.03
N GLY A 141 6.92 21.45 -4.20
CA GLY A 141 5.81 22.05 -3.45
C GLY A 141 5.07 21.05 -2.53
N HIS A 142 3.75 20.99 -2.64
CA HIS A 142 2.89 20.06 -1.89
C HIS A 142 2.63 18.76 -2.66
N VAL A 143 3.28 17.67 -2.24
CA VAL A 143 3.21 16.37 -2.90
C VAL A 143 2.06 15.52 -2.36
N LYS A 144 1.07 15.25 -3.21
CA LYS A 144 -0.14 14.47 -2.89
C LYS A 144 0.04 12.94 -2.97
N SER A 145 1.18 12.45 -3.44
CA SER A 145 1.49 11.02 -3.52
C SER A 145 2.98 10.76 -3.34
N SER A 146 3.34 9.99 -2.30
CA SER A 146 4.73 9.59 -2.05
C SER A 146 5.32 8.73 -3.17
N GLN A 147 4.47 8.09 -3.99
CA GLN A 147 4.92 7.25 -5.10
C GLN A 147 5.66 8.04 -6.18
N PHE A 148 5.34 9.33 -6.36
CA PHE A 148 6.06 10.19 -7.31
C PHE A 148 7.50 10.42 -6.84
N VAL A 149 7.67 10.83 -5.58
CA VAL A 149 9.00 11.04 -4.99
C VAL A 149 9.77 9.74 -4.90
N THR A 150 9.11 8.63 -4.55
CA THR A 150 9.74 7.30 -4.55
C THR A 150 10.26 6.93 -5.94
N ALA A 151 9.46 7.10 -6.99
CA ALA A 151 9.88 6.74 -8.34
C ALA A 151 11.15 7.52 -8.75
N LEU A 152 11.19 8.82 -8.44
CA LEU A 152 12.37 9.67 -8.66
C LEU A 152 13.58 9.22 -7.83
N MET A 153 13.38 8.91 -6.54
CA MET A 153 14.45 8.43 -5.65
C MET A 153 15.10 7.14 -6.17
N LEU A 154 14.30 6.22 -6.70
CA LEU A 154 14.79 4.92 -7.17
C LEU A 154 15.64 5.02 -8.44
N ILE A 155 15.37 6.00 -9.31
CA ILE A 155 16.14 6.23 -10.54
C ILE A 155 17.24 7.29 -10.37
N ALA A 156 17.24 8.05 -9.27
CA ALA A 156 18.22 9.09 -8.99
C ALA A 156 19.69 8.65 -9.18
N PRO A 157 20.10 7.43 -8.80
CA PRO A 157 21.48 6.99 -8.97
C PRO A 157 21.94 6.94 -10.43
N THR A 158 21.01 6.82 -11.40
CA THR A 158 21.35 6.74 -12.83
C THR A 158 21.45 8.11 -13.51
N MET A 159 21.10 9.19 -12.81
CA MET A 159 21.15 10.55 -13.34
C MET A 159 22.57 11.11 -13.27
N ARG A 160 23.01 11.86 -14.29
CA ARG A 160 24.39 12.37 -14.38
C ARG A 160 24.79 13.24 -13.18
N ASP A 161 23.90 14.14 -12.77
CA ASP A 161 24.13 15.08 -11.67
C ASP A 161 23.55 14.56 -10.33
N GLY A 162 23.15 13.29 -10.27
CA GLY A 162 22.34 12.74 -9.18
C GLY A 162 21.01 13.48 -9.05
N LEU A 163 20.46 13.50 -7.84
CA LEU A 163 19.17 14.15 -7.54
C LEU A 163 19.18 14.82 -6.17
N ARG A 164 18.70 16.07 -6.15
CA ARG A 164 18.28 16.79 -4.94
C ARG A 164 16.84 17.23 -5.10
N LEU A 165 15.95 16.69 -4.27
CA LEU A 165 14.56 17.13 -4.19
C LEU A 165 14.31 17.90 -2.92
N GLU A 166 13.52 18.96 -3.03
CA GLU A 166 12.95 19.70 -1.90
C GLU A 166 11.42 19.76 -2.02
N TRP A 167 10.71 19.81 -0.89
CA TRP A 167 9.26 19.90 -0.87
C TRP A 167 8.76 20.65 0.37
N ASP A 168 7.57 21.26 0.25
CA ASP A 168 6.90 21.92 1.36
C ASP A 168 6.22 20.88 2.27
N SER A 169 5.61 19.86 1.65
CA SER A 169 5.01 18.74 2.36
C SER A 169 4.88 17.53 1.46
N VAL A 170 4.97 16.33 2.04
CA VAL A 170 4.69 15.07 1.35
C VAL A 170 3.87 14.16 2.25
N VAL A 171 2.80 13.58 1.70
CA VAL A 171 1.99 12.57 2.40
C VAL A 171 2.71 11.23 2.46
N SER A 172 2.37 10.40 3.46
CA SER A 172 2.89 9.03 3.58
C SER A 172 4.43 8.95 3.56
N GLN A 173 5.07 9.83 4.34
CA GLN A 173 6.53 9.89 4.55
C GLN A 173 7.20 8.54 4.89
N PRO A 174 6.57 7.59 5.62
CA PRO A 174 7.18 6.29 5.87
C PRO A 174 7.58 5.53 4.60
N TYR A 175 6.88 5.72 3.47
CA TYR A 175 7.31 5.12 2.19
C TYR A 175 8.60 5.74 1.65
N LEU A 176 8.91 7.00 1.95
CA LEU A 176 10.19 7.61 1.59
C LEU A 176 11.31 7.09 2.49
N VAL A 177 11.03 6.89 3.79
CA VAL A 177 11.96 6.26 4.73
C VAL A 177 12.30 4.85 4.28
N MET A 178 11.30 4.04 3.92
CA MET A 178 11.49 2.70 3.35
C MET A 178 12.35 2.72 2.08
N THR A 179 12.10 3.68 1.18
CA THR A 179 12.88 3.82 -0.06
C THR A 179 14.33 4.15 0.25
N ALA A 180 14.58 5.10 1.16
CA ALA A 180 15.92 5.48 1.58
C ALA A 180 16.65 4.33 2.29
N ALA A 181 15.95 3.54 3.10
CA ALA A 181 16.51 2.35 3.74
C ALA A 181 16.97 1.31 2.71
N LEU A 182 16.12 0.98 1.73
CA LEU A 182 16.47 0.03 0.67
C LEU A 182 17.64 0.51 -0.20
N LEU A 183 17.68 1.79 -0.56
CA LEU A 183 18.80 2.38 -1.30
C LEU A 183 20.10 2.27 -0.49
N ARG A 184 20.08 2.61 0.80
CA ARG A 184 21.25 2.47 1.69
C ARG A 184 21.69 1.01 1.83
N SER A 185 20.74 0.09 1.97
CA SER A 185 21.02 -1.35 1.98
C SER A 185 21.63 -1.84 0.67
N ALA A 186 21.33 -1.18 -0.45
CA ALA A 186 21.96 -1.44 -1.74
C ALA A 186 23.33 -0.76 -1.92
N GLY A 187 23.89 -0.13 -0.88
CA GLY A 187 25.15 0.62 -0.94
C GLY A 187 25.02 2.02 -1.53
N ILE A 188 23.82 2.48 -1.87
CA ILE A 188 23.58 3.79 -2.48
C ILE A 188 23.43 4.85 -1.37
N PRO A 189 24.26 5.91 -1.34
CA PRO A 189 24.14 6.97 -0.33
C PRO A 189 22.83 7.74 -0.46
N VAL A 190 22.13 7.93 0.66
CA VAL A 190 20.89 8.73 0.71
C VAL A 190 20.88 9.64 1.93
N THR A 191 20.71 10.94 1.70
CA THR A 191 20.41 11.92 2.75
C THR A 191 18.94 12.29 2.66
N LEU A 192 18.11 11.79 3.58
CA LEU A 192 16.68 12.09 3.67
C LEU A 192 16.42 12.99 4.88
N THR A 193 15.70 14.08 4.67
CA THR A 193 15.25 15.01 5.70
C THR A 193 13.73 15.14 5.66
N LYS A 194 13.16 15.91 6.59
CA LYS A 194 11.73 16.25 6.58
C LYS A 194 11.29 17.01 5.31
N TYR A 195 12.20 17.77 4.70
CA TYR A 195 11.90 18.73 3.63
C TYR A 195 12.54 18.37 2.28
N GLY A 196 13.23 17.24 2.19
CA GLY A 196 13.93 16.90 0.95
C GLY A 196 14.78 15.65 1.04
N VAL A 197 15.30 15.24 -0.10
CA VAL A 197 16.23 14.11 -0.25
C VAL A 197 17.35 14.44 -1.21
N SER A 198 18.55 13.95 -0.94
CA SER A 198 19.72 14.04 -1.83
C SER A 198 20.30 12.65 -2.06
N ILE A 199 20.49 12.27 -3.32
CA ILE A 199 21.01 10.98 -3.78
C ILE A 199 22.02 11.27 -4.90
N PRO A 200 23.29 10.86 -4.79
CA PRO A 200 24.28 11.11 -5.82
C PRO A 200 24.12 10.15 -7.02
N HIS A 201 24.79 10.47 -8.12
CA HIS A 201 25.05 9.49 -9.18
C HIS A 201 25.88 8.32 -8.62
N VAL A 202 25.58 7.11 -9.09
CA VAL A 202 26.33 5.90 -8.76
C VAL A 202 26.59 5.13 -10.05
N GLU A 203 27.86 4.85 -10.36
CA GLU A 203 28.25 4.08 -11.55
C GLU A 203 27.97 2.58 -11.37
N ALA A 204 28.24 2.04 -10.19
CA ALA A 204 28.06 0.63 -9.85
C ALA A 204 27.79 0.46 -8.35
N VAL A 205 27.18 -0.67 -8.00
CA VAL A 205 26.95 -1.09 -6.61
C VAL A 205 27.64 -2.44 -6.36
N ASP A 206 28.07 -2.67 -5.13
CA ASP A 206 28.60 -3.98 -4.76
C ASP A 206 27.49 -5.05 -4.78
N PRO A 207 27.80 -6.31 -5.09
CA PRO A 207 26.85 -7.40 -5.02
C PRO A 207 26.17 -7.49 -3.65
N VAL A 208 24.85 -7.42 -3.65
CA VAL A 208 24.07 -7.36 -2.41
C VAL A 208 22.71 -8.02 -2.57
N GLN A 209 22.26 -8.69 -1.50
CA GLN A 209 20.92 -9.26 -1.42
C GLN A 209 20.05 -8.40 -0.51
N LEU A 210 19.03 -7.75 -1.07
CA LEU A 210 18.06 -6.98 -0.31
C LEU A 210 17.03 -7.89 0.36
N VAL A 211 16.87 -7.72 1.66
CA VAL A 211 15.86 -8.43 2.45
C VAL A 211 14.50 -7.78 2.23
N ILE A 212 13.58 -8.53 1.65
CA ILE A 212 12.18 -8.12 1.52
C ILE A 212 11.41 -8.65 2.73
N GLU A 213 10.89 -7.74 3.56
CA GLU A 213 10.10 -8.06 4.74
C GLU A 213 8.69 -8.57 4.37
N ARG A 214 8.02 -9.22 5.32
CA ARG A 214 6.59 -9.59 5.23
C ARG A 214 5.68 -8.36 5.32
N ASP A 215 4.51 -8.39 4.68
CA ASP A 215 3.65 -7.20 4.53
C ASP A 215 2.97 -6.80 5.86
N TRP A 216 3.42 -5.69 6.46
CA TRP A 216 2.83 -5.14 7.68
C TRP A 216 1.43 -4.56 7.49
N SER A 217 1.09 -4.08 6.29
CA SER A 217 -0.27 -3.63 5.99
C SER A 217 -1.26 -4.80 6.00
N ALA A 218 -0.82 -6.01 5.65
CA ALA A 218 -1.66 -7.21 5.69
C ALA A 218 -1.97 -7.66 7.14
N VAL A 219 -1.06 -7.38 8.09
CA VAL A 219 -1.27 -7.66 9.53
C VAL A 219 -2.53 -6.97 10.05
N ALA A 220 -2.88 -5.80 9.53
CA ALA A 220 -4.02 -5.02 9.98
C ALA A 220 -5.37 -5.74 9.83
N PHE A 221 -5.57 -6.49 8.74
CA PHE A 221 -6.80 -7.28 8.54
C PHE A 221 -6.91 -8.45 9.52
N TRP A 222 -5.76 -8.99 9.95
CA TRP A 222 -5.73 -10.04 10.97
C TRP A 222 -5.89 -9.49 12.38
N CYS A 223 -5.37 -8.30 12.66
CA CYS A 223 -5.69 -7.56 13.89
C CYS A 223 -7.19 -7.27 13.97
N GLU A 224 -7.82 -6.85 12.87
CA GLU A 224 -9.26 -6.65 12.76
C GLU A 224 -10.04 -7.95 13.01
N ALA A 225 -9.71 -9.03 12.31
CA ALA A 225 -10.32 -10.35 12.52
C ALA A 225 -10.23 -10.79 13.99
N LEU A 226 -9.06 -10.68 14.60
CA LEU A 226 -8.84 -11.04 15.99
C LEU A 226 -9.54 -10.11 16.98
N ALA A 227 -9.66 -8.81 16.68
CA ALA A 227 -10.32 -7.85 17.56
C ALA A 227 -11.84 -8.08 17.63
N LEU A 228 -12.40 -8.62 16.55
CA LEU A 228 -13.82 -8.92 16.37
C LEU A 228 -14.20 -10.36 16.70
N SER A 229 -13.25 -11.30 16.73
CA SER A 229 -13.49 -12.68 17.14
C SER A 229 -13.92 -12.79 18.61
N VAL A 230 -14.35 -13.97 19.05
CA VAL A 230 -14.65 -14.22 20.49
C VAL A 230 -13.39 -14.35 21.35
N GLY A 231 -12.25 -14.68 20.75
CA GLY A 231 -10.98 -14.96 21.41
C GLY A 231 -9.95 -15.49 20.41
N GLY A 232 -8.72 -15.73 20.87
CA GLY A 232 -7.72 -16.41 20.04
C GLY A 232 -6.31 -15.83 20.06
N SER A 233 -5.47 -16.48 19.27
CA SER A 233 -4.10 -16.08 18.97
C SER A 233 -3.76 -16.42 17.52
N LEU A 234 -2.92 -15.59 16.92
CA LEU A 234 -2.39 -15.77 15.58
C LEU A 234 -0.87 -15.64 15.60
N THR A 235 -0.17 -16.63 15.04
CA THR A 235 1.28 -16.55 14.85
C THR A 235 1.58 -16.23 13.39
N LEU A 236 2.33 -15.16 13.16
CA LEU A 236 2.72 -14.67 11.84
C LEU A 236 4.24 -14.77 11.69
N PRO A 237 4.75 -15.82 11.02
CA PRO A 237 6.18 -16.02 10.91
C PRO A 237 6.89 -14.97 10.06
N GLY A 238 8.17 -14.76 10.33
CA GLY A 238 9.06 -13.90 9.54
C GLY A 238 8.91 -12.40 9.77
N PHE A 239 8.14 -11.98 10.76
CA PHE A 239 8.07 -10.58 11.21
C PHE A 239 9.12 -10.28 12.27
N VAL A 240 9.76 -9.12 12.14
CA VAL A 240 10.83 -8.65 13.03
C VAL A 240 10.58 -7.20 13.48
N ASP A 241 11.26 -6.80 14.55
CA ASP A 241 11.30 -5.44 15.08
C ASP A 241 12.77 -5.02 15.28
N PRO A 242 13.21 -3.84 14.81
CA PRO A 242 12.44 -2.84 14.05
C PRO A 242 12.14 -3.27 12.60
N SER A 243 11.11 -2.65 12.00
CA SER A 243 10.75 -2.80 10.58
C SER A 243 10.92 -1.48 9.82
N ASN A 244 11.26 -1.57 8.53
CA ASN A 244 11.31 -0.41 7.64
C ASN A 244 9.93 0.01 7.10
N GLN A 245 8.88 -0.74 7.42
CA GLN A 245 7.51 -0.44 7.01
C GLN A 245 6.81 0.38 8.08
N GLY A 246 6.33 1.59 7.71
CA GLY A 246 5.57 2.44 8.61
C GLY A 246 4.32 1.76 9.18
N ASP A 247 3.71 0.89 8.39
CA ASP A 247 2.56 0.09 8.73
C ASP A 247 2.79 -0.85 9.93
N SER A 248 4.04 -1.07 10.36
CA SER A 248 4.36 -1.80 11.60
C SER A 248 3.72 -1.18 12.85
N LYS A 249 3.39 0.12 12.82
CA LYS A 249 2.60 0.80 13.86
C LYS A 249 1.21 0.23 14.08
N VAL A 250 0.71 -0.62 13.18
CA VAL A 250 -0.58 -1.32 13.31
C VAL A 250 -0.77 -1.95 14.68
N VAL A 251 0.28 -2.54 15.27
CA VAL A 251 0.16 -3.19 16.59
C VAL A 251 -0.16 -2.20 17.70
N HIS A 252 0.25 -0.94 17.56
CA HIS A 252 -0.06 0.13 18.52
C HIS A 252 -1.47 0.70 18.31
N TYR A 253 -1.93 0.82 17.06
CA TYR A 253 -3.30 1.27 16.78
C TYR A 253 -4.36 0.25 17.26
N PHE A 254 -4.03 -1.04 17.23
CA PHE A 254 -4.93 -2.11 17.65
C PHE A 254 -4.79 -2.51 19.12
N GLU A 255 -3.75 -2.05 19.83
CA GLU A 255 -3.60 -2.33 21.26
C GLU A 255 -4.80 -1.84 22.08
N PRO A 256 -5.29 -0.58 21.94
CA PRO A 256 -6.50 -0.11 22.62
C PRO A 256 -7.77 -0.89 22.24
N LEU A 257 -7.74 -1.64 21.14
CA LEU A 257 -8.85 -2.44 20.63
C LEU A 257 -8.82 -3.89 21.15
N GLY A 258 -7.88 -4.20 22.04
CA GLY A 258 -7.75 -5.48 22.71
C GLY A 258 -6.81 -6.46 22.02
N ILE A 259 -5.86 -5.97 21.22
CA ILE A 259 -4.84 -6.81 20.58
C ILE A 259 -3.49 -6.64 21.29
N GLY A 260 -3.01 -7.72 21.90
CA GLY A 260 -1.63 -7.83 22.35
C GLY A 260 -0.73 -8.32 21.22
N HIS A 261 0.56 -7.94 21.28
CA HIS A 261 1.57 -8.43 20.36
C HIS A 261 2.84 -8.84 21.12
N LYS A 262 3.55 -9.84 20.57
CA LYS A 262 4.86 -10.28 21.07
C LYS A 262 5.70 -10.78 19.90
N PHE A 263 6.95 -10.32 19.82
CA PHE A 263 7.94 -10.93 18.92
C PHE A 263 8.57 -12.16 19.58
N THR A 264 8.68 -13.23 18.81
CA THR A 264 9.24 -14.52 19.21
C THR A 264 10.23 -14.99 18.13
N GLU A 265 10.96 -16.07 18.38
CA GLU A 265 11.83 -16.68 17.37
C GLU A 265 11.08 -17.10 16.10
N LYS A 266 9.78 -17.42 16.21
CA LYS A 266 8.95 -17.74 15.06
C LYS A 266 8.54 -16.51 14.26
N GLY A 267 8.43 -15.34 14.89
CA GLY A 267 7.87 -14.11 14.31
C GLY A 267 6.92 -13.39 15.27
N LEU A 268 5.94 -12.68 14.70
CA LEU A 268 4.95 -11.89 15.43
C LEU A 268 3.81 -12.77 15.93
N VAL A 269 3.55 -12.77 17.23
CA VAL A 269 2.37 -13.39 17.82
C VAL A 269 1.39 -12.29 18.21
N LEU A 270 0.18 -12.35 17.65
CA LEU A 270 -0.96 -11.52 18.01
C LEU A 270 -1.91 -12.32 18.90
N SER A 271 -2.43 -11.71 19.95
CA SER A 271 -3.37 -12.38 20.85
C SER A 271 -4.40 -11.40 21.41
N LYS A 272 -5.53 -11.93 21.86
CA LYS A 272 -6.48 -11.11 22.62
C LYS A 272 -5.87 -10.66 23.94
N LYS A 273 -5.96 -9.37 24.21
CA LYS A 273 -5.54 -8.70 25.44
C LYS A 273 -6.75 -8.03 26.07
N SER A 274 -6.91 -8.21 27.38
CA SER A 274 -7.93 -7.46 28.14
C SER A 274 -7.53 -5.99 28.19
N VAL A 275 -8.47 -5.12 27.82
CA VAL A 275 -8.32 -3.67 27.85
C VAL A 275 -9.62 -3.06 28.38
N LEU A 276 -9.51 -1.88 28.98
CA LEU A 276 -10.68 -1.07 29.26
C LEU A 276 -11.30 -0.60 27.95
N THR A 277 -12.62 -0.57 27.87
CA THR A 277 -13.32 -0.02 26.70
C THR A 277 -12.86 1.43 26.49
N PRO A 278 -12.27 1.76 25.33
CA PRO A 278 -11.87 3.13 25.06
C PRO A 278 -13.09 4.06 25.02
N GLY A 279 -12.87 5.32 25.39
CA GLY A 279 -13.87 6.39 25.21
C GLY A 279 -13.92 6.82 23.75
N HIS A 280 -13.42 8.03 23.47
CA HIS A 280 -13.32 8.56 22.11
C HIS A 280 -11.87 8.50 21.62
N LEU A 281 -11.61 7.80 20.51
CA LEU A 281 -10.26 7.63 19.95
C LEU A 281 -9.98 8.66 18.84
N HIS A 282 -8.78 9.25 18.88
CA HIS A 282 -8.31 10.18 17.86
C HIS A 282 -7.06 9.62 17.19
N TYR A 283 -7.09 9.46 15.87
CA TYR A 283 -5.96 8.96 15.09
C TYR A 283 -5.64 9.87 13.90
N ASN A 284 -4.36 9.92 13.53
CA ASN A 284 -3.91 10.52 12.29
C ASN A 284 -3.13 9.47 11.50
N LEU A 285 -3.66 9.08 10.34
CA LEU A 285 -3.13 8.04 9.48
C LEU A 285 -2.43 8.58 8.23
N GLN A 286 -2.02 9.85 8.22
CA GLN A 286 -1.30 10.44 7.09
C GLN A 286 -0.03 9.65 6.73
N GLY A 287 0.62 9.07 7.74
CA GLY A 287 1.80 8.22 7.58
C GLY A 287 1.50 6.80 7.09
N GLU A 288 0.39 6.22 7.56
CA GLU A 288 0.00 4.82 7.34
C GLU A 288 -1.45 4.70 6.81
N PRO A 289 -1.78 5.35 5.67
CA PRO A 289 -3.16 5.45 5.20
C PRO A 289 -3.76 4.09 4.81
N ASP A 290 -2.89 3.12 4.53
CA ASP A 290 -3.26 1.76 4.13
C ASP A 290 -3.77 0.91 5.32
N LEU A 291 -3.62 1.41 6.56
CA LEU A 291 -4.22 0.86 7.78
C LEU A 291 -5.65 1.38 8.07
N ALA A 292 -6.10 2.42 7.35
CA ALA A 292 -7.36 3.11 7.67
C ALA A 292 -8.59 2.21 7.55
N GLN A 293 -8.69 1.44 6.46
CA GLN A 293 -9.78 0.49 6.22
C GLN A 293 -10.01 -0.46 7.42
N PRO A 294 -9.05 -1.35 7.77
CA PRO A 294 -9.25 -2.32 8.84
C PRO A 294 -9.41 -1.66 10.21
N LEU A 295 -8.72 -0.54 10.47
CA LEU A 295 -8.84 0.16 11.76
C LEU A 295 -10.24 0.76 11.95
N ILE A 296 -10.74 1.49 10.96
CA ILE A 296 -12.04 2.16 11.03
C ILE A 296 -13.17 1.13 11.06
N MET A 297 -13.09 0.07 10.23
CA MET A 297 -14.05 -1.03 10.27
C MET A 297 -14.10 -1.71 11.64
N THR A 298 -12.94 -1.92 12.28
CA THR A 298 -12.87 -2.43 13.66
C THR A 298 -13.55 -1.48 14.65
N LEU A 299 -13.29 -0.17 14.57
CA LEU A 299 -13.89 0.82 15.46
C LEU A 299 -15.43 0.85 15.33
N LEU A 300 -15.94 0.80 14.10
CA LEU A 300 -17.37 0.73 13.81
C LEU A 300 -18.01 -0.50 14.44
N LEU A 301 -17.44 -1.68 14.16
CA LEU A 301 -17.98 -2.96 14.59
C LEU A 301 -17.85 -3.19 16.10
N LYS A 302 -16.90 -2.53 16.76
CA LYS A 302 -16.77 -2.52 18.23
C LYS A 302 -17.57 -1.41 18.91
N LYS A 303 -18.26 -0.56 18.15
CA LYS A 303 -19.01 0.62 18.64
C LYS A 303 -18.14 1.56 19.48
N ILE A 304 -16.91 1.81 19.04
CA ILE A 304 -15.97 2.71 19.74
C ILE A 304 -16.00 4.08 19.04
N PRO A 305 -16.48 5.14 19.70
CA PRO A 305 -16.47 6.49 19.12
C PRO A 305 -15.06 6.93 18.68
N PHE A 306 -14.98 7.59 17.53
CA PHE A 306 -13.69 7.96 16.95
C PHE A 306 -13.73 9.19 16.06
N GLU A 307 -12.53 9.75 15.87
CA GLU A 307 -12.19 10.71 14.81
C GLU A 307 -10.84 10.32 14.21
N VAL A 308 -10.84 10.00 12.91
CA VAL A 308 -9.61 9.63 12.17
C VAL A 308 -9.35 10.68 11.09
N HIS A 309 -8.15 11.27 11.12
CA HIS A 309 -7.64 12.25 10.14
C HIS A 309 -6.48 11.67 9.31
N GLY A 310 -5.96 12.49 8.38
CA GLY A 310 -4.84 12.11 7.53
C GLY A 310 -5.24 11.15 6.41
N LEU A 311 -6.49 11.26 5.96
CA LEU A 311 -7.11 10.35 5.00
C LEU A 311 -7.14 10.92 3.57
N GLU A 312 -6.39 11.99 3.29
CA GLU A 312 -6.42 12.74 2.02
C GLU A 312 -6.21 11.83 0.80
N THR A 313 -5.43 10.76 0.96
CA THR A 313 -5.10 9.88 -0.15
C THR A 313 -6.17 8.85 -0.46
N LEU A 314 -7.09 8.56 0.48
CA LEU A 314 -8.01 7.42 0.38
C LEU A 314 -8.99 7.53 -0.80
N ARG A 315 -9.50 8.73 -1.09
CA ARG A 315 -10.44 8.93 -2.21
C ARG A 315 -9.82 8.67 -3.57
N GLY A 316 -8.50 8.87 -3.70
CA GLY A 316 -7.74 8.64 -4.93
C GLY A 316 -7.10 7.25 -5.04
N LYS A 317 -7.48 6.30 -4.18
CA LYS A 317 -7.00 4.90 -4.22
C LYS A 317 -7.78 4.10 -5.27
N GLU A 318 -7.90 2.78 -5.11
CA GLU A 318 -8.51 1.89 -6.12
C GLU A 318 -9.99 2.22 -6.32
N CYS A 319 -10.64 2.62 -5.24
CA CYS A 319 -11.94 3.26 -5.21
C CYS A 319 -11.90 4.46 -4.25
N ASP A 320 -13.03 5.15 -4.10
CA ASP A 320 -13.21 6.03 -2.96
C ASP A 320 -13.39 5.20 -1.68
N ARG A 321 -12.27 4.98 -0.99
CA ARG A 321 -12.19 4.19 0.24
C ARG A 321 -12.98 4.80 1.39
N ILE A 322 -13.22 6.11 1.41
CA ILE A 322 -14.06 6.74 2.43
C ILE A 322 -15.53 6.41 2.16
N ALA A 323 -15.96 6.51 0.90
CA ALA A 323 -17.30 6.13 0.48
C ALA A 323 -17.58 4.64 0.75
N ALA A 324 -16.62 3.75 0.46
CA ALA A 324 -16.78 2.32 0.72
C ALA A 324 -17.00 2.01 2.22
N ILE A 325 -16.33 2.72 3.14
CA ILE A 325 -16.57 2.60 4.58
C ILE A 325 -17.97 3.13 4.93
N ALA A 326 -18.36 4.29 4.37
CA ALA A 326 -19.65 4.91 4.62
C ALA A 326 -20.82 4.02 4.17
N GLU A 327 -20.70 3.33 3.03
CA GLU A 327 -21.70 2.37 2.55
C GLU A 327 -21.94 1.22 3.51
N VAL A 328 -20.87 0.72 4.16
CA VAL A 328 -20.98 -0.36 5.15
C VAL A 328 -21.58 0.18 6.45
N ALA A 329 -21.17 1.37 6.89
CA ALA A 329 -21.75 2.01 8.07
C ALA A 329 -23.26 2.26 7.91
N ASP A 330 -23.69 2.77 6.76
CA ASP A 330 -25.10 2.95 6.41
C ASP A 330 -25.86 1.61 6.45
N ALA A 331 -25.29 0.56 5.86
CA ALA A 331 -25.87 -0.78 5.90
C ALA A 331 -26.01 -1.36 7.33
N LEU A 332 -25.19 -0.89 8.28
CA LEU A 332 -25.25 -1.25 9.70
C LEU A 332 -26.15 -0.31 10.51
N GLY A 333 -26.71 0.73 9.90
CA GLY A 333 -27.50 1.77 10.58
C GLY A 333 -26.65 2.74 11.40
N ILE A 334 -25.41 2.98 10.99
CA ILE A 334 -24.46 3.89 11.65
C ILE A 334 -24.30 5.15 10.79
N GLU A 335 -24.51 6.31 11.39
CA GLU A 335 -24.27 7.60 10.74
C GLU A 335 -22.81 8.03 10.92
N LEU A 336 -22.14 8.33 9.80
CA LEU A 336 -20.77 8.83 9.79
C LEU A 336 -20.70 10.26 9.30
N GLU A 337 -19.91 11.08 9.99
CA GLU A 337 -19.44 12.36 9.46
C GLU A 337 -18.19 12.09 8.61
N THR A 338 -18.26 12.34 7.30
CA THR A 338 -17.12 12.18 6.40
C THR A 338 -16.73 13.51 5.78
N GLY A 339 -15.44 13.78 5.73
CA GLY A 339 -14.86 14.92 5.01
C GLY A 339 -13.88 14.47 3.93
N GLU A 340 -13.17 15.43 3.34
CA GLU A 340 -12.12 15.15 2.35
C GLU A 340 -10.99 14.26 2.90
N ALA A 341 -10.65 14.44 4.19
CA ALA A 341 -9.47 13.83 4.81
C ALA A 341 -9.74 13.26 6.21
N HIS A 342 -11.00 13.06 6.58
CA HIS A 342 -11.37 12.53 7.88
C HIS A 342 -12.68 11.74 7.88
N ILE A 343 -12.84 10.87 8.86
CA ILE A 343 -14.09 10.16 9.20
C ILE A 343 -14.30 10.27 10.71
N LYS A 344 -15.52 10.55 11.15
CA LYS A 344 -15.91 10.57 12.57
C LYS A 344 -17.18 9.77 12.80
N CYS A 345 -17.24 9.16 13.98
CA CYS A 345 -18.42 8.46 14.48
C CYS A 345 -18.54 8.73 15.98
N SER A 346 -19.61 9.40 16.41
CA SER A 346 -19.83 9.70 17.84
C SER A 346 -20.98 8.89 18.45
N HIS A 347 -21.88 8.37 17.62
CA HIS A 347 -23.10 7.70 18.07
C HIS A 347 -23.28 6.36 17.35
N TYR A 348 -23.80 5.37 18.07
CA TYR A 348 -24.06 4.04 17.54
C TYR A 348 -25.49 3.62 17.85
N PRO A 349 -26.14 2.83 16.97
CA PRO A 349 -27.43 2.24 17.30
C PRO A 349 -27.28 1.18 18.39
N ASP A 350 -28.34 0.94 19.17
CA ASP A 350 -28.36 -0.12 20.18
C ASP A 350 -28.09 -1.50 19.56
N ARG A 351 -28.60 -1.72 18.35
CA ARG A 351 -28.38 -2.93 17.54
C ARG A 351 -28.06 -2.53 16.10
N PHE A 352 -27.09 -3.21 15.51
CA PHE A 352 -26.81 -3.05 14.09
C PHE A 352 -27.98 -3.56 13.24
N ALA A 353 -28.22 -2.90 12.11
CA ALA A 353 -29.11 -3.43 11.09
C ALA A 353 -28.53 -4.74 10.50
N PRO A 354 -29.37 -5.73 10.14
CA PRO A 354 -28.90 -6.94 9.49
C PRO A 354 -28.42 -6.63 8.07
N ILE A 355 -27.29 -7.23 7.69
CA ILE A 355 -26.77 -7.13 6.33
C ILE A 355 -27.58 -8.06 5.43
N SER A 356 -28.48 -7.47 4.64
CA SER A 356 -29.43 -8.20 3.78
C SER A 356 -29.04 -8.23 2.30
N ARG A 357 -27.96 -7.54 1.93
CA ARG A 357 -27.47 -7.43 0.55
C ARG A 357 -26.00 -7.85 0.44
N PRO A 358 -25.56 -8.39 -0.72
CA PRO A 358 -24.15 -8.60 -0.97
C PRO A 358 -23.34 -7.31 -0.85
N LEU A 359 -22.16 -7.39 -0.25
CA LEU A 359 -21.24 -6.28 -0.03
C LEU A 359 -20.31 -6.12 -1.22
N GLN A 360 -20.16 -4.88 -1.69
CA GLN A 360 -19.31 -4.52 -2.81
C GLN A 360 -17.85 -4.37 -2.35
N THR A 361 -16.92 -5.01 -3.08
CA THR A 361 -15.48 -4.82 -2.85
C THR A 361 -14.91 -3.64 -3.63
N HIS A 362 -15.69 -3.04 -4.54
CA HIS A 362 -15.28 -1.91 -5.37
C HIS A 362 -13.98 -2.14 -6.16
N ASN A 363 -13.68 -3.39 -6.49
CA ASN A 363 -12.41 -3.81 -7.10
C ASN A 363 -11.16 -3.43 -6.29
N ASP A 364 -11.29 -3.24 -4.98
CA ASP A 364 -10.21 -2.87 -4.06
C ASP A 364 -9.93 -4.01 -3.07
N HIS A 365 -8.70 -4.52 -3.10
CA HIS A 365 -8.25 -5.59 -2.20
C HIS A 365 -8.39 -5.22 -0.72
N ARG A 366 -8.15 -3.97 -0.35
CA ARG A 366 -8.21 -3.56 1.07
C ARG A 366 -9.66 -3.52 1.55
N VAL A 367 -10.57 -3.06 0.69
CA VAL A 367 -12.01 -3.12 0.99
C VAL A 367 -12.41 -4.57 1.16
N ALA A 368 -12.11 -5.45 0.20
CA ALA A 368 -12.44 -6.87 0.30
C ALA A 368 -11.92 -7.54 1.57
N MET A 369 -10.65 -7.34 1.92
CA MET A 369 -10.06 -7.92 3.14
C MET A 369 -10.68 -7.35 4.42
N SER A 370 -11.02 -6.05 4.47
CA SER A 370 -11.69 -5.44 5.63
C SER A 370 -13.17 -5.81 5.77
N LEU A 371 -13.80 -6.32 4.69
CA LEU A 371 -15.19 -6.77 4.77
C LEU A 371 -15.32 -8.17 5.37
N ALA A 372 -14.30 -9.03 5.20
CA ALA A 372 -14.36 -10.41 5.68
C ALA A 372 -14.60 -10.52 7.21
N PRO A 373 -13.99 -9.69 8.07
CA PRO A 373 -14.24 -9.69 9.52
C PRO A 373 -15.67 -9.35 9.97
N LEU A 374 -16.54 -8.83 9.10
CA LEU A 374 -17.97 -8.72 9.42
C LEU A 374 -18.60 -10.10 9.67
N ALA A 375 -18.00 -11.16 9.12
CA ALA A 375 -18.40 -12.55 9.36
C ALA A 375 -18.42 -12.93 10.85
N PHE A 376 -17.64 -12.28 11.71
CA PHE A 376 -17.69 -12.52 13.16
C PHE A 376 -18.99 -12.04 13.82
N GLN A 377 -19.75 -11.16 13.16
CA GLN A 377 -21.00 -10.62 13.67
C GLN A 377 -22.22 -11.05 12.87
N PHE A 378 -22.09 -11.18 11.55
CA PHE A 378 -23.18 -11.44 10.60
C PHE A 378 -22.77 -12.51 9.59
N PRO A 379 -23.69 -13.33 9.06
CA PRO A 379 -23.44 -13.97 7.77
C PRO A 379 -23.40 -12.89 6.68
N ILE A 380 -22.45 -12.98 5.74
CA ILE A 380 -22.27 -11.99 4.67
C ILE A 380 -22.02 -12.65 3.32
N THR A 381 -22.32 -11.92 2.25
CA THR A 381 -21.93 -12.28 0.88
C THR A 381 -21.04 -11.18 0.32
N LEU A 382 -19.88 -11.53 -0.23
CA LEU A 382 -18.93 -10.59 -0.83
C LEU A 382 -18.93 -10.73 -2.36
N LEU A 383 -18.93 -9.59 -3.05
CA LEU A 383 -18.84 -9.55 -4.51
C LEU A 383 -17.40 -9.34 -4.97
N HIS A 384 -16.94 -10.13 -5.94
CA HIS A 384 -15.58 -10.08 -6.50
C HIS A 384 -14.47 -10.33 -5.45
N PRO A 385 -14.50 -11.44 -4.70
CA PRO A 385 -13.52 -11.73 -3.67
C PRO A 385 -12.08 -11.86 -4.19
N SER A 386 -11.87 -12.27 -5.45
CA SER A 386 -10.54 -12.45 -6.05
C SER A 386 -9.72 -11.17 -6.19
N VAL A 387 -10.31 -9.98 -5.95
CA VAL A 387 -9.59 -8.70 -6.00
C VAL A 387 -8.41 -8.64 -5.02
N VAL A 388 -8.43 -9.47 -3.96
CA VAL A 388 -7.33 -9.60 -2.99
C VAL A 388 -6.00 -10.01 -3.62
N GLU A 389 -6.02 -10.73 -4.75
CA GLU A 389 -4.83 -11.18 -5.50
C GLU A 389 -3.89 -10.03 -5.91
N LYS A 390 -4.40 -8.80 -5.94
CA LYS A 390 -3.59 -7.61 -6.20
C LYS A 390 -2.43 -7.44 -5.21
N SER A 391 -2.62 -7.80 -3.94
CA SER A 391 -1.61 -7.68 -2.89
C SER A 391 -1.43 -8.94 -2.04
N TYR A 392 -2.47 -9.74 -1.88
CA TYR A 392 -2.48 -10.90 -0.98
C TYR A 392 -3.28 -12.06 -1.61
N PRO A 393 -2.70 -12.78 -2.58
CA PRO A 393 -3.35 -13.91 -3.26
C PRO A 393 -3.86 -15.00 -2.31
N ASP A 394 -3.08 -15.32 -1.27
CA ASP A 394 -3.40 -16.40 -0.34
C ASP A 394 -4.39 -15.97 0.76
N PHE A 395 -4.98 -14.78 0.69
CA PHE A 395 -5.85 -14.25 1.77
C PHE A 395 -7.00 -15.20 2.10
N TRP A 396 -7.74 -15.69 1.08
CA TRP A 396 -8.88 -16.58 1.31
C TRP A 396 -8.47 -17.97 1.78
N GLN A 397 -7.29 -18.45 1.37
CA GLN A 397 -6.74 -19.71 1.87
C GLN A 397 -6.39 -19.60 3.35
N HIS A 398 -5.78 -18.49 3.77
CA HIS A 398 -5.51 -18.22 5.18
C HIS A 398 -6.81 -17.97 5.97
N TRP A 399 -7.78 -17.29 5.37
CA TRP A 399 -9.08 -17.02 5.99
C TRP A 399 -9.82 -18.32 6.30
N ALA A 400 -9.77 -19.29 5.38
CA ALA A 400 -10.37 -20.62 5.57
C ALA A 400 -9.77 -21.40 6.76
N GLN A 401 -8.59 -21.02 7.27
CA GLN A 401 -7.99 -21.63 8.46
C GLN A 401 -8.57 -21.09 9.77
N LEU A 402 -9.37 -20.01 9.71
CA LEU A 402 -10.09 -19.47 10.87
C LEU A 402 -11.41 -20.20 11.16
N VAL A 403 -11.90 -20.99 10.19
CA VAL A 403 -13.26 -21.56 10.13
C VAL A 403 -13.27 -23.05 10.37
#